data_AF-A0A6V7M304-F1
#
_entry.id   AF-A0A6V7M304-F1
#
_cell.length_a   1.000
_cell.length_b   1.000
_cell.length_c   1.000
_cell.angle_alpha   90.00
_cell.angle_beta   90.00
_cell.angle_gamma   90.00
#
_symmetry.space_group_name_H-M   'P 1'
#
loop_
_entity.id
_entity.type
_entity.pdbx_description
1 polymer ?
#
loop_
_entity_poly.entity_id
_entity_poly.type
_entity_poly.pdbx_seq_one_letter_code
_entity_poly.pdbx_strand_id
1 'polypeptide(L)'
;GGVQTNVIPEELSAEFDMRIPPTMDHEKLEAKIRGWCEEAGEGVTVEFYRKAPRIASTKLDDSNPFWVAFKRQTDQMGLTMCHETLPAASDMQYLRQ
;
A
#
# COMPACT_ATOMS: atom_id res chain seq x y z
N GLY A 1 12.54 -17.82 -15.31
CA GLY A 1 13.34 -17.06 -16.29
C GLY A 1 14.54 -17.87 -16.75
N GLY A 2 14.89 -17.79 -18.04
CA GLY A 2 15.72 -18.75 -18.80
C GLY A 2 17.09 -19.18 -18.23
N VAL A 3 17.54 -20.36 -18.68
CA VAL A 3 18.77 -21.02 -18.19
C VAL A 3 19.94 -20.90 -19.19
N GLN A 4 19.68 -20.93 -20.50
CA GLN A 4 20.71 -20.86 -21.55
C GLN A 4 20.24 -20.01 -22.74
N THR A 5 21.17 -19.45 -23.52
CA THR A 5 20.87 -18.54 -24.64
C THR A 5 20.20 -19.21 -25.84
N ASN A 6 20.34 -20.53 -25.97
CA ASN A 6 19.75 -21.33 -27.05
C ASN A 6 18.53 -22.15 -26.58
N VAL A 7 18.03 -21.92 -25.37
CA VAL A 7 16.84 -22.60 -24.82
C VAL A 7 15.75 -21.56 -24.58
N ILE A 8 14.58 -21.77 -25.18
CA ILE A 8 13.40 -20.93 -24.95
C ILE A 8 12.88 -21.22 -23.54
N PRO A 9 12.71 -20.22 -22.67
CA PRO A 9 12.17 -20.42 -21.32
C PRO A 9 10.71 -20.86 -21.38
N GLU A 10 10.33 -21.83 -20.55
CA GLU A 10 8.93 -22.27 -20.40
C GLU A 10 8.09 -21.25 -19.62
N GLU A 11 8.70 -20.54 -18.65
CA GLU A 11 8.01 -19.57 -17.79
C GLU A 11 8.91 -18.36 -17.46
N LEU A 12 8.27 -17.19 -17.36
CA LEU A 12 8.83 -15.97 -16.81
C LEU A 12 7.93 -15.46 -15.68
N SER A 13 8.51 -15.26 -14.51
CA SER A 13 7.86 -14.64 -13.36
C SER A 13 8.59 -13.34 -12.97
N ALA A 14 7.82 -12.38 -12.47
CA ALA A 14 8.33 -11.11 -11.97
C ALA A 14 7.54 -10.72 -10.72
N GLU A 15 8.22 -10.19 -9.71
CA GLU A 15 7.62 -9.76 -8.46
C GLU A 15 7.66 -8.24 -8.34
N PHE A 16 6.56 -7.65 -7.85
CA PHE A 16 6.44 -6.21 -7.63
C PHE A 16 5.99 -5.95 -6.19
N ASP A 17 6.76 -5.16 -5.45
CA ASP A 17 6.32 -4.57 -4.18
C ASP A 17 5.73 -3.19 -4.45
N MET A 18 4.46 -2.99 -4.06
CA MET A 18 3.73 -1.75 -4.26
C MET A 18 3.40 -1.08 -2.94
N ARG A 19 3.62 0.25 -2.88
CA ARG A 19 3.13 1.11 -1.81
C ARG A 19 1.89 1.84 -2.29
N ILE A 20 0.73 1.44 -1.76
CA ILE A 20 -0.58 1.96 -2.17
C ILE A 20 -0.98 3.12 -1.25
N PRO A 21 -1.32 4.30 -1.78
CA PRO A 21 -1.74 5.42 -0.95
C PRO A 21 -3.14 5.15 -0.35
N PRO A 22 -3.44 5.67 0.86
CA PRO A 22 -4.69 5.38 1.56
C PRO A 22 -5.95 5.92 0.84
N THR A 23 -5.77 6.83 -0.12
CA THR A 23 -6.83 7.40 -0.95
C THR A 23 -7.21 6.50 -2.13
N MET A 24 -6.39 5.50 -2.47
CA MET A 24 -6.65 4.61 -3.60
C MET A 24 -7.62 3.50 -3.21
N ASP A 25 -8.47 3.14 -4.15
CA ASP A 25 -9.38 2.01 -4.07
C ASP A 25 -8.63 0.72 -4.45
N HIS A 26 -8.51 -0.20 -3.49
CA HIS A 26 -7.76 -1.44 -3.68
C HIS A 26 -8.48 -2.40 -4.64
N GLU A 27 -9.82 -2.40 -4.67
CA GLU A 27 -10.59 -3.27 -5.55
C GLU A 27 -10.46 -2.84 -7.00
N LYS A 28 -10.53 -1.52 -7.25
CA LYS A 28 -10.28 -0.97 -8.59
C LYS A 28 -8.86 -1.21 -9.06
N LEU A 29 -7.87 -1.09 -8.18
CA LEU A 29 -6.48 -1.39 -8.51
C LEU A 29 -6.31 -2.86 -8.89
N GLU A 30 -6.86 -3.78 -8.10
CA GLU A 30 -6.79 -5.21 -8.39
C GLU A 30 -7.51 -5.55 -9.69
N ALA A 31 -8.70 -5.02 -9.92
CA ALA A 31 -9.42 -5.21 -11.19
C ALA A 31 -8.60 -4.74 -12.39
N LYS A 32 -7.87 -3.62 -12.24
CA LYS A 32 -6.97 -3.11 -13.28
C LYS A 32 -5.80 -4.06 -13.56
N ILE A 33 -5.17 -4.58 -12.50
CA ILE A 33 -4.06 -5.55 -12.63
C ILE A 33 -4.54 -6.83 -13.32
N ARG A 34 -5.71 -7.34 -12.94
CA ARG A 34 -6.32 -8.51 -13.58
C ARG A 34 -6.66 -8.24 -15.04
N GLY A 35 -7.22 -7.08 -15.35
CA GLY A 35 -7.49 -6.66 -16.72
C GLY A 35 -6.24 -6.62 -17.59
N TRP A 36 -5.11 -6.14 -17.05
CA TRP A 36 -3.83 -6.18 -17.77
C TRP A 36 -3.34 -7.61 -18.05
N CYS A 37 -3.54 -8.55 -17.12
CA CYS A 37 -3.22 -9.96 -17.37
C CYS A 37 -4.11 -10.56 -18.47
N GLU A 38 -5.41 -10.26 -18.45
CA GLU A 38 -6.36 -10.71 -19.48
C GLU A 38 -6.01 -10.14 -20.86
N GLU A 39 -5.66 -8.85 -20.94
CA GLU A 39 -5.23 -8.18 -22.18
C GLU A 39 -3.90 -8.72 -22.72
N ALA A 40 -2.99 -9.16 -21.84
CA ALA A 40 -1.69 -9.71 -22.22
C ALA A 40 -1.78 -11.10 -22.87
N GLY A 41 -2.89 -11.83 -22.66
CA GLY A 41 -3.20 -13.08 -23.34
C GLY A 41 -3.21 -14.31 -22.43
N GLU A 42 -3.50 -15.46 -23.03
CA GLU A 42 -3.61 -16.74 -22.33
C GLU A 42 -2.28 -17.13 -21.66
N GLY A 43 -2.37 -17.64 -20.42
CA GLY A 43 -1.19 -18.07 -19.65
C GLY A 43 -0.54 -16.95 -18.82
N VAL A 44 -0.97 -15.69 -18.96
CA VAL A 44 -0.51 -14.59 -18.10
C VAL A 44 -1.36 -14.54 -16.83
N THR A 45 -0.72 -14.72 -15.68
CA THR A 45 -1.40 -14.79 -14.37
C THR A 45 -0.78 -13.81 -13.38
N VAL A 46 -1.54 -13.51 -12.33
CA VAL A 46 -1.08 -12.69 -11.20
C VAL A 46 -1.45 -13.36 -9.89
N GLU A 47 -0.48 -13.42 -8.99
CA GLU A 47 -0.65 -13.92 -7.63
C GLU A 47 -0.30 -12.83 -6.61
N PHE A 48 -1.03 -12.81 -5.50
CA PHE A 48 -0.80 -11.84 -4.42
C PHE A 48 -0.21 -12.56 -3.21
N TYR A 49 1.11 -12.45 -3.04
CA TYR A 49 1.79 -13.00 -1.86
C TYR A 49 1.31 -12.36 -0.54
N ARG A 50 1.04 -11.05 -0.58
CA ARG A 50 0.50 -10.30 0.56
C ARG A 50 -0.57 -9.31 0.10
N LYS A 51 -1.79 -9.47 0.61
CA LYS A 51 -2.90 -8.55 0.39
C LYS A 51 -3.40 -8.01 1.72
N ALA A 52 -3.23 -6.71 1.94
CA ALA A 52 -3.74 -6.03 3.14
C ALA A 52 -5.06 -5.33 2.82
N PRO A 53 -6.03 -5.31 3.77
CA PRO A 53 -7.22 -4.49 3.62
C PRO A 53 -6.83 -3.01 3.58
N ARG A 54 -7.68 -2.19 2.94
CA ARG A 54 -7.51 -0.75 2.99
C ARG A 54 -7.76 -0.25 4.41
N ILE A 55 -6.77 0.43 4.99
CA ILE A 55 -6.88 1.08 6.30
C ILE A 55 -6.97 2.59 6.07
N ALA A 56 -7.99 3.23 6.64
CA ALA A 56 -8.14 4.68 6.54
C ALA A 56 -6.97 5.41 7.23
N SER A 57 -6.66 6.64 6.82
CA SER A 57 -5.66 7.46 7.51
C SER A 57 -6.10 7.79 8.94
N THR A 58 -5.12 8.02 9.83
CA THR A 58 -5.40 8.54 11.17
C THR A 58 -6.08 9.89 11.04
N LYS A 59 -7.22 10.07 11.72
CA LYS A 59 -7.93 11.35 11.70
C LYS A 59 -7.12 12.40 12.46
N LEU A 60 -6.96 13.55 11.82
CA LEU A 60 -6.29 14.74 12.36
C LEU A 60 -7.31 15.84 12.65
N ASP A 61 -8.46 15.44 13.19
CA ASP A 61 -9.58 16.31 13.56
C ASP A 61 -9.97 16.08 15.02
N ASP A 62 -10.96 16.85 15.49
CA ASP A 62 -11.41 16.82 16.89
C ASP A 62 -12.13 15.52 17.27
N SER A 63 -12.39 14.60 16.32
CA SER A 63 -12.96 13.28 16.63
C SER A 63 -11.93 12.29 17.19
N ASN A 64 -10.64 12.61 17.10
CA ASN A 64 -9.56 11.78 17.63
C ASN A 64 -8.97 12.39 18.92
N PRO A 65 -9.30 11.86 20.12
CA PRO A 65 -8.86 12.45 21.38
C PRO A 65 -7.33 12.41 21.57
N PHE A 66 -6.66 11.41 21.00
CA PHE A 66 -5.20 11.33 21.04
C PHE A 66 -4.55 12.43 20.18
N TRP A 67 -5.13 12.71 19.01
CA TRP A 67 -4.68 13.79 18.16
C TRP A 67 -4.87 15.15 18.83
N VAL A 68 -6.06 15.41 19.39
CA VAL A 68 -6.36 16.68 20.09
C VAL A 68 -5.36 16.93 21.22
N ALA A 69 -5.07 15.91 22.03
CA ALA A 69 -4.09 16.03 23.12
C ALA A 69 -2.68 16.36 22.59
N PHE A 70 -2.23 15.65 21.54
CA PHE A 70 -0.92 15.83 20.94
C PHE A 70 -0.77 17.20 20.26
N LYS A 71 -1.76 17.59 19.45
CA LYS A 71 -1.81 18.89 18.77
C LYS A 71 -1.80 20.04 19.77
N ARG A 72 -2.59 19.97 20.84
CA ARG A 72 -2.62 21.02 21.87
C ARG A 72 -1.25 21.25 22.51
N GLN A 73 -0.49 20.19 22.79
CA GLN A 73 0.84 20.34 23.40
C GLN A 73 1.86 20.92 22.41
N THR A 74 1.84 20.46 21.16
CA THR A 74 2.74 20.97 20.12
C THR A 74 2.45 22.44 19.78
N ASP A 75 1.17 22.84 19.74
CA ASP A 75 0.76 24.24 19.59
C ASP A 75 1.27 25.11 20.76
N GLN A 76 1.14 24.64 22.01
CA GLN A 76 1.64 25.36 23.20
C GLN A 76 3.16 25.57 23.18
N MET A 77 3.89 24.66 22.55
CA MET A 77 5.33 24.76 22.36
C MET A 77 5.74 25.65 21.16
N GLY A 78 4.77 26.17 20.40
CA GLY A 78 5.04 26.96 19.19
C GLY A 78 5.64 26.13 18.04
N LEU A 79 5.43 24.82 18.02
CA LEU A 79 5.97 23.93 16.99
C LEU A 79 5.07 23.94 15.75
N THR A 80 5.70 23.97 14.58
CA THR A 80 5.00 23.74 13.30
C THR A 80 5.06 22.25 12.96
N MET A 81 3.89 21.65 12.71
CA MET A 81 3.76 20.23 12.43
C MET A 81 3.66 19.97 10.92
N CYS A 82 4.45 19.01 10.43
CA CYS A 82 4.32 18.44 9.09
C CYS A 82 3.57 17.10 9.20
N HIS A 83 2.46 16.96 8.48
CA HIS A 83 1.70 15.72 8.46
C HIS A 83 2.13 14.88 7.27
N GLU A 84 2.63 13.67 7.54
CA GLU A 84 3.10 12.75 6.52
C GLU A 84 2.51 11.36 6.71
N THR A 85 2.35 10.65 5.59
CA THR A 85 2.04 9.21 5.61
C THR A 85 3.33 8.42 5.70
N LEU A 86 3.40 7.46 6.62
CA LEU A 86 4.56 6.57 6.68
C LEU A 86 4.50 5.57 5.51
N PRO A 87 5.56 5.47 4.68
CA PRO A 87 5.61 4.54 3.55
C PRO A 87 5.88 3.09 3.99
N ALA A 88 6.30 2.89 5.24
CA ALA A 88 6.56 1.59 5.84
C ALA A 88 5.56 1.31 6.96
N ALA A 89 5.33 0.02 7.22
CA ALA A 89 4.54 -0.44 8.34
C ALA A 89 5.40 -0.48 9.61
N SER A 90 4.80 -0.08 10.74
CA SER A 90 5.32 -0.34 12.09
C SER A 90 4.22 -0.97 12.94
N ASP A 91 4.52 -1.31 14.18
CA ASP A 91 3.55 -1.92 15.12
C ASP A 91 2.32 -1.04 15.38
N MET A 92 2.40 0.26 15.05
CA MET A 92 1.26 1.19 15.10
C MET A 92 0.05 0.70 14.30
N GLN A 93 0.26 -0.13 13.27
CA GLN A 93 -0.85 -0.67 12.48
C GLN A 93 -1.76 -1.58 13.30
N TYR A 94 -1.22 -2.30 14.29
CA TYR A 94 -1.97 -3.23 15.13
C TYR A 94 -2.69 -2.51 16.26
N LEU A 95 -2.13 -1.40 16.77
CA LEU A 95 -2.78 -0.56 17.78
C LEU A 95 -3.98 0.23 17.23
N ARG A 96 -4.13 0.28 15.91
CA ARG A 96 -5.19 1.03 15.20
C ARG A 96 -6.38 0.16 14.77
N GLN A 97 -6.27 -1.17 14.88
CA GLN A 97 -7.37 -2.11 14.61
C GLN A 97 -8.33 -2.15 15.80
#